data_AF-A0A382VCM3-F1
#
_entry.id   AF-A0A382VCM3-F1
#
_cell.length_a   1.000
_cell.length_b   1.000
_cell.length_c   1.000
_cell.angle_alpha   90.00
_cell.angle_beta   90.00
_cell.angle_gamma   90.00
#
_symmetry.space_group_name_H-M   'P 1'
#
loop_
_entity.id
_entity.type
_entity.pdbx_description
1 polymer ?
#
loop_
_entity_poly.entity_id
_entity_poly.type
_entity_poly.pdbx_seq_one_letter_code
_entity_poly.pdbx_strand_id
1 'polypeptide(L)'
;WVLAGLAVAAVLAAFHTFLGRDAGSVFLMLLMGLKTLEMRSRRDVMTVVFLVWWVTLTGFLFSQSPATATAGLISGGLALAVLLRINQPRSVLGRRFTSDGGSMLLLAVPIMLGMYLLFPRIQGGLWGLPDDALSGRTGLTDEVRPGSIQHLLLNDAVAFRVRFSGAVPAAEKRYWRALVLETNDGQSWQRGALHKQPASLEMNRRSMPVHYTTTFEASPNTWLPVLDLPATSPPGSVARYGHVLESKKRPPGPLRLTLLSYSSAQTGALDPQERSINQQLAYPPT
;
A
#
# COMPACT_ATOMS: atom_id res chain seq x y z
N TRP A 1 -18.98 -29.08 15.26
CA TRP A 1 -17.66 -29.24 15.91
C TRP A 1 -16.50 -29.58 14.96
N VAL A 2 -16.54 -30.70 14.22
CA VAL A 2 -15.46 -31.06 13.27
C VAL A 2 -15.19 -29.96 12.24
N LEU A 3 -16.25 -29.41 11.63
CA LEU A 3 -16.11 -28.32 10.65
C LEU A 3 -15.54 -27.03 11.25
N ALA A 4 -15.84 -26.73 12.52
CA ALA A 4 -15.25 -25.58 13.21
C ALA A 4 -13.76 -25.79 13.47
N GLY A 5 -13.36 -27.00 13.90
CA GLY A 5 -11.95 -27.38 14.04
C GLY A 5 -11.18 -27.30 12.71
N LEU A 6 -11.80 -27.73 11.61
CA LEU A 6 -11.24 -27.61 10.27
C LEU A 6 -11.07 -26.14 9.83
N ALA A 7 -12.05 -25.28 10.11
CA ALA A 7 -11.95 -23.85 9.80
C ALA A 7 -10.79 -23.18 10.56
N VAL A 8 -10.63 -23.51 11.85
CA VAL A 8 -9.52 -23.03 12.68
C VAL A 8 -8.17 -23.52 12.13
N ALA A 9 -8.07 -24.81 11.80
CA ALA A 9 -6.86 -25.39 11.23
C ALA A 9 -6.51 -24.79 9.86
N ALA A 10 -7.50 -24.55 8.99
CA ALA A 10 -7.31 -23.93 7.69
C ALA A 10 -6.75 -22.50 7.80
N VAL A 11 -7.28 -21.69 8.72
CA VAL A 11 -6.77 -20.33 8.95
C VAL A 11 -5.35 -20.36 9.52
N LEU A 12 -5.05 -21.25 10.48
CA LEU A 12 -3.69 -21.40 11.01
C LEU A 12 -2.69 -21.89 9.97
N ALA A 13 -3.10 -22.82 9.10
CA ALA A 13 -2.23 -23.34 8.04
C ALA A 13 -1.94 -22.28 6.96
N ALA A 14 -2.92 -21.44 6.63
CA ALA A 14 -2.77 -20.43 5.57
C ALA A 14 -2.08 -19.16 6.06
N PHE A 15 -2.38 -18.71 7.27
CA PHE A 15 -1.93 -17.40 7.76
C PHE A 15 -0.92 -17.48 8.91
N HIS A 16 -0.73 -18.65 9.54
CA HIS A 16 0.12 -18.83 10.74
C HIS A 16 -0.27 -17.96 11.96
N THR A 17 -1.36 -17.21 11.88
CA THR A 17 -1.88 -16.34 12.94
C THR A 17 -3.39 -16.19 12.79
N PHE A 18 -4.07 -15.87 13.89
CA PHE A 18 -5.46 -15.38 13.88
C PHE A 18 -5.54 -13.85 13.93
N LEU A 19 -4.42 -13.20 14.29
CA LEU A 19 -4.33 -11.75 14.43
C LEU A 19 -3.81 -11.19 13.11
N GLY A 20 -4.64 -10.39 12.46
CA GLY A 20 -4.34 -9.74 11.19
C GLY A 20 -5.63 -9.46 10.42
N ARG A 21 -5.59 -8.46 9.54
CA ARG A 21 -6.77 -8.06 8.74
C ARG A 21 -7.30 -9.23 7.91
N ASP A 22 -6.41 -9.94 7.23
CA ASP A 22 -6.77 -10.96 6.25
C ASP A 22 -7.24 -12.25 6.96
N ALA A 23 -6.43 -12.76 7.91
CA ALA A 23 -6.75 -13.94 8.69
C ALA A 23 -8.06 -13.79 9.47
N GLY A 24 -8.26 -12.63 10.14
CA GLY A 24 -9.48 -12.35 10.88
C GLY A 24 -10.72 -12.30 9.98
N SER A 25 -10.61 -11.65 8.81
CA SER A 25 -11.73 -11.54 7.86
C SER A 25 -12.16 -12.90 7.32
N VAL A 26 -11.21 -13.74 6.90
CA VAL A 26 -11.50 -15.11 6.44
C VAL A 26 -12.12 -15.95 7.55
N PHE A 27 -11.59 -15.85 8.77
CA PHE A 27 -12.14 -16.57 9.92
C PHE A 27 -13.60 -16.19 10.18
N LEU A 28 -13.94 -14.90 10.12
CA LEU A 28 -15.31 -14.43 10.29
C LEU A 28 -16.24 -14.89 9.17
N MET A 29 -15.78 -14.91 7.93
CA MET A 29 -16.57 -15.45 6.80
C MET A 29 -16.85 -16.94 6.98
N LEU A 30 -15.85 -17.72 7.44
CA LEU A 30 -16.03 -19.14 7.73
C LEU A 30 -17.01 -19.34 8.89
N LEU A 31 -16.85 -18.61 9.99
CA LEU A 31 -17.77 -18.66 11.13
C LEU A 31 -19.20 -18.29 10.74
N MET A 32 -19.37 -17.29 9.88
CA MET A 32 -20.68 -16.92 9.33
C MET A 32 -21.30 -18.08 8.55
N GLY A 33 -20.55 -18.68 7.62
CA GLY A 33 -21.00 -19.84 6.84
C GLY A 33 -21.38 -21.02 7.74
N LEU A 34 -20.51 -21.39 8.68
CA LEU A 34 -20.77 -22.42 9.69
C LEU A 34 -22.02 -22.11 10.52
N LYS A 35 -22.17 -20.87 10.99
CA LYS A 35 -23.30 -20.47 11.82
C LYS A 35 -24.62 -20.50 11.06
N THR A 36 -24.61 -20.22 9.76
CA THR A 36 -25.82 -20.36 8.92
C THR A 36 -26.27 -21.81 8.76
N LEU A 37 -25.34 -22.78 8.74
CA LEU A 37 -25.67 -24.21 8.66
C LEU A 37 -26.26 -24.76 9.97
N GLU A 38 -25.89 -24.19 11.11
CA GLU A 38 -26.36 -24.61 12.44
C GLU A 38 -27.55 -23.78 12.97
N MET A 39 -28.23 -23.01 12.10
CA MET A 39 -29.26 -22.06 12.52
C MET A 39 -30.56 -22.77 12.91
N ARG A 40 -30.90 -22.80 14.20
CA ARG A 40 -32.09 -23.49 14.72
C ARG A 40 -33.02 -22.60 15.52
N SER A 41 -32.49 -21.54 16.13
CA SER A 41 -33.21 -20.68 17.05
C SER A 41 -33.22 -19.22 16.60
N ARG A 42 -34.15 -18.44 17.16
CA ARG A 42 -34.20 -16.98 16.99
C ARG A 42 -32.87 -16.31 17.37
N ARG A 43 -32.18 -16.83 18.39
CA ARG A 43 -30.88 -16.34 18.84
C ARG A 43 -29.81 -16.54 17.78
N ASP A 44 -29.84 -17.67 17.07
CA ASP A 44 -28.87 -17.95 16.01
C ASP A 44 -28.99 -16.95 14.86
N VAL A 45 -30.22 -16.56 14.50
CA VAL A 45 -30.44 -15.52 13.48
C VAL A 45 -29.83 -14.19 13.90
N MET A 46 -29.98 -13.78 15.17
CA MET A 46 -29.35 -12.55 15.67
C MET A 46 -27.82 -12.65 15.58
N THR A 47 -27.23 -13.78 15.95
CA THR A 47 -25.78 -14.00 15.82
C THR A 47 -25.33 -13.88 14.37
N VAL A 48 -26.06 -14.49 13.42
CA VAL A 48 -25.73 -14.38 11.98
C VAL A 48 -25.83 -12.94 11.49
N VAL A 49 -26.86 -12.19 11.89
CA VAL A 49 -27.00 -10.76 11.55
C VAL A 49 -25.81 -9.95 12.05
N PHE A 50 -25.37 -10.16 13.30
CA PHE A 50 -24.18 -9.48 13.82
C PHE A 50 -22.90 -9.87 13.08
N LEU A 51 -22.76 -11.15 12.70
CA LEU A 51 -21.64 -11.60 11.87
C LEU A 51 -21.66 -10.95 10.47
N VAL A 52 -22.83 -10.78 9.85
CA VAL A 52 -22.96 -10.07 8.57
C VAL A 52 -22.51 -8.62 8.69
N TRP A 53 -22.93 -7.90 9.73
CA TRP A 53 -22.45 -6.54 9.97
C TRP A 53 -20.95 -6.48 10.23
N TRP A 54 -20.41 -7.44 10.98
CA TRP A 54 -18.99 -7.49 11.26
C TRP A 54 -18.15 -7.80 10.01
N VAL A 55 -18.57 -8.77 9.18
CA VAL A 55 -17.95 -9.04 7.87
C VAL A 55 -18.09 -7.84 6.92
N THR A 56 -19.23 -7.14 6.97
CA THR A 56 -19.41 -5.91 6.18
C THR A 56 -18.42 -4.83 6.63
N LEU A 57 -18.22 -4.68 7.94
CA LEU A 57 -17.24 -3.76 8.53
C LEU A 57 -15.81 -4.13 8.12
N THR A 58 -15.43 -5.41 8.12
CA THR A 58 -14.10 -5.82 7.67
C THR A 58 -13.88 -5.51 6.18
N GLY A 59 -14.92 -5.55 5.34
CA GLY A 59 -14.84 -5.10 3.95
C GLY A 59 -14.30 -3.67 3.78
N PHE A 60 -14.66 -2.77 4.70
CA PHE A 60 -14.15 -1.39 4.70
C PHE A 60 -12.68 -1.26 5.13
N LEU A 61 -12.08 -2.31 5.71
CA LEU A 61 -10.64 -2.38 5.99
C LEU A 61 -9.80 -2.65 4.72
N PHE A 62 -10.42 -3.19 3.67
CA PHE A 62 -9.76 -3.49 2.40
C PHE A 62 -9.96 -2.37 1.38
N SER A 63 -11.17 -1.82 1.28
CA SER A 63 -11.50 -0.79 0.29
C SER A 63 -12.50 0.21 0.86
N GLN A 64 -12.22 1.49 0.63
CA GLN A 64 -13.11 2.61 0.98
C GLN A 64 -13.75 3.22 -0.27
N SER A 65 -13.90 2.42 -1.33
CA SER A 65 -14.48 2.85 -2.60
C SER A 65 -16.00 3.08 -2.48
N PRO A 66 -16.59 3.91 -3.37
CA PRO A 66 -18.05 4.05 -3.45
C PRO A 66 -18.79 2.73 -3.70
N ALA A 67 -18.17 1.78 -4.41
CA ALA A 67 -18.73 0.45 -4.63
C ALA A 67 -18.84 -0.34 -3.32
N THR A 68 -17.78 -0.33 -2.50
CA THR A 68 -17.77 -0.96 -1.18
C THR A 68 -18.78 -0.31 -0.23
N ALA A 69 -18.91 1.02 -0.28
CA ALA A 69 -19.92 1.75 0.50
C ALA A 69 -21.35 1.35 0.11
N THR A 70 -21.64 1.25 -1.19
CA THR A 70 -22.94 0.79 -1.69
C THR A 70 -23.24 -0.65 -1.27
N ALA A 71 -22.26 -1.55 -1.41
CA ALA A 71 -22.41 -2.93 -0.96
C ALA A 71 -22.66 -3.03 0.56
N GLY A 72 -21.96 -2.21 1.35
CA GLY A 72 -22.15 -2.13 2.80
C GLY A 72 -23.52 -1.59 3.20
N LEU A 73 -24.04 -0.59 2.49
CA LEU A 73 -25.40 -0.08 2.67
C LEU A 73 -26.47 -1.15 2.39
N ILE A 74 -26.32 -1.89 1.29
CA ILE A 74 -27.26 -2.96 0.92
C ILE A 74 -27.19 -4.10 1.94
N SER A 75 -25.99 -4.61 2.23
CA SER A 75 -25.77 -5.69 3.20
C SER A 75 -26.29 -5.30 4.59
N GLY A 76 -25.89 -4.12 5.08
CA GLY A 76 -26.29 -3.62 6.38
C GLY A 76 -27.79 -3.34 6.49
N GLY A 77 -28.40 -2.82 5.43
CA GLY A 77 -29.84 -2.59 5.34
C GLY A 77 -30.65 -3.89 5.33
N LEU A 78 -30.19 -4.91 4.60
CA LEU A 78 -30.80 -6.24 4.61
C LEU A 78 -30.70 -6.91 5.99
N ALA A 79 -29.52 -6.84 6.61
CA ALA A 79 -29.30 -7.34 7.97
C ALA A 79 -30.21 -6.63 9.00
N LEU A 80 -30.38 -5.30 8.88
CA LEU A 80 -31.33 -4.54 9.69
C LEU A 80 -32.78 -4.98 9.45
N ALA A 81 -33.18 -5.18 8.19
CA ALA A 81 -34.51 -5.63 7.84
C ALA A 81 -34.83 -7.01 8.44
N VAL A 82 -33.87 -7.95 8.41
CA VAL A 82 -34.00 -9.26 9.07
C VAL A 82 -34.15 -9.10 10.59
N LEU A 83 -33.35 -8.24 11.21
CA LEU A 83 -33.42 -7.98 12.65
C LEU A 83 -34.74 -7.34 13.07
N LEU A 84 -35.26 -6.40 12.30
CA LEU A 84 -36.57 -5.81 12.55
C LEU A 84 -37.65 -6.88 12.42
N ARG A 85 -37.62 -7.69 11.36
CA ARG A 85 -38.64 -8.70 11.10
C ARG A 85 -38.70 -9.78 12.18
N ILE A 86 -37.55 -10.18 12.71
CA ILE A 86 -37.50 -11.20 13.76
C ILE A 86 -37.93 -10.65 15.13
N ASN A 87 -37.90 -9.33 15.32
CA ASN A 87 -38.27 -8.67 16.57
C ASN A 87 -39.68 -8.06 16.58
N GLN A 88 -40.33 -7.95 15.42
CA GLN A 88 -41.71 -7.46 15.36
C GLN A 88 -42.74 -8.53 15.77
N PRO A 89 -43.81 -8.15 16.49
CA PRO A 89 -44.97 -9.01 16.72
C PRO A 89 -45.61 -9.44 15.40
N ARG A 90 -46.15 -10.66 15.32
CA ARG A 90 -46.78 -11.20 14.10
C ARG A 90 -47.96 -10.37 13.54
N SER A 91 -48.50 -9.43 14.32
CA SER A 91 -49.66 -8.61 13.99
C SER A 91 -49.36 -7.32 13.22
N VAL A 92 -48.09 -6.97 12.97
CA VAL A 92 -47.72 -5.71 12.31
C VAL A 92 -47.73 -5.90 10.78
N LEU A 93 -48.61 -5.17 10.07
CA LEU A 93 -48.68 -5.18 8.60
C LEU A 93 -47.37 -4.67 7.96
N GLY A 94 -46.99 -5.26 6.81
CA GLY A 94 -45.73 -4.99 6.10
C GLY A 94 -45.44 -3.53 5.70
N ARG A 95 -46.45 -2.64 5.69
CA ARG A 95 -46.27 -1.20 5.42
C ARG A 95 -45.64 -0.44 6.59
N ARG A 96 -45.87 -0.86 7.84
CA ARG A 96 -45.16 -0.30 9.01
C ARG A 96 -43.71 -0.79 9.05
N PHE A 97 -43.48 -2.06 8.69
CA PHE A 97 -42.13 -2.65 8.60
C PHE A 97 -41.20 -1.88 7.65
N THR A 98 -41.65 -1.55 6.44
CA THR A 98 -40.83 -0.79 5.48
C THR A 98 -40.62 0.66 5.90
N SER A 99 -41.61 1.29 6.55
CA SER A 99 -41.50 2.65 7.09
C SER A 99 -40.48 2.74 8.24
N ASP A 100 -40.50 1.77 9.16
CA ASP A 100 -39.60 1.76 10.33
C ASP A 100 -38.15 1.51 9.90
N GLY A 101 -37.91 0.52 9.04
CA GLY A 101 -36.56 0.26 8.49
C GLY A 101 -36.05 1.40 7.61
N GLY A 102 -36.92 1.97 6.78
CA GLY A 102 -36.59 3.12 5.93
C GLY A 102 -36.23 4.37 6.73
N SER A 103 -36.98 4.67 7.80
CA SER A 103 -36.70 5.82 8.67
C SER A 103 -35.39 5.69 9.44
N MET A 104 -35.05 4.49 9.91
CA MET A 104 -33.74 4.22 10.54
C MET A 104 -32.59 4.43 9.56
N LEU A 105 -32.72 3.95 8.32
CA LEU A 105 -31.72 4.20 7.28
C LEU A 105 -31.62 5.69 6.93
N LEU A 106 -32.76 6.39 6.84
CA LEU A 106 -32.80 7.81 6.54
C LEU A 106 -32.11 8.67 7.62
N LEU A 107 -32.14 8.22 8.89
CA LEU A 107 -31.39 8.87 9.98
C LEU A 107 -29.91 8.49 9.96
N ALA A 108 -29.58 7.25 9.58
CA ALA A 108 -28.20 6.75 9.56
C ALA A 108 -27.37 7.32 8.40
N VAL A 109 -27.98 7.54 7.22
CA VAL A 109 -27.26 8.02 6.02
C VAL A 109 -26.63 9.42 6.20
N PRO A 110 -27.30 10.44 6.77
CA PRO A 110 -26.69 11.74 7.03
C PRO A 110 -25.54 11.66 8.02
N ILE A 111 -25.67 10.84 9.07
CA ILE A 111 -24.60 10.62 10.05
C ILE A 111 -23.41 9.95 9.37
N MET A 112 -23.65 8.93 8.55
CA MET A 112 -22.62 8.26 7.76
C MET A 112 -21.89 9.22 6.82
N LEU A 113 -22.63 10.05 6.07
CA LEU A 113 -22.05 11.06 5.17
C LEU A 113 -21.23 12.10 5.95
N GLY A 114 -21.75 12.55 7.10
CA GLY A 114 -21.03 13.44 8.00
C GLY A 114 -19.72 12.82 8.46
N MET A 115 -19.73 11.58 8.95
CA MET A 115 -18.52 10.88 9.35
C MET A 115 -17.56 10.66 8.17
N TYR A 116 -18.08 10.32 6.99
CA TYR A 116 -17.26 10.11 5.78
C TYR A 116 -16.57 11.38 5.30
N LEU A 117 -17.21 12.54 5.45
CA LEU A 117 -16.67 13.84 5.01
C LEU A 117 -15.79 14.51 6.08
N LEU A 118 -16.14 14.40 7.36
CA LEU A 118 -15.42 15.06 8.46
C LEU A 118 -14.21 14.28 8.96
N PHE A 119 -14.21 12.94 8.91
CA PHE A 119 -13.04 12.17 9.35
C PHE A 119 -12.00 12.06 8.25
N PRO A 120 -10.72 12.44 8.52
CA PRO A 120 -9.64 12.15 7.59
C PRO A 120 -9.57 10.64 7.42
N ARG A 121 -9.54 10.17 6.17
CA ARG A 121 -9.35 8.74 5.88
C ARG A 121 -7.98 8.35 6.41
N ILE A 122 -7.95 7.73 7.59
CA ILE A 122 -6.70 7.23 8.18
C ILE A 122 -6.24 6.10 7.27
N GLN A 123 -5.32 6.42 6.36
CA GLN A 123 -4.66 5.46 5.50
C GLN A 123 -3.58 4.78 6.33
N GLY A 124 -3.94 3.65 6.91
CA GLY A 124 -3.09 2.86 7.80
C GLY A 124 -3.95 1.92 8.63
N GLY A 125 -3.63 0.62 8.61
CA GLY A 125 -4.43 -0.38 9.31
C GLY A 125 -4.42 -0.12 10.82
N LEU A 126 -5.59 0.15 11.41
CA LEU A 126 -5.76 0.18 12.87
C LEU A 126 -5.55 -1.20 13.51
N TRP A 127 -5.57 -2.27 12.70
CA TRP A 127 -5.57 -3.68 13.10
C TRP A 127 -4.72 -4.58 12.19
N GLY A 128 -3.84 -3.98 11.38
CA GLY A 128 -2.91 -4.71 10.51
C GLY A 128 -1.63 -5.06 11.26
N LEU A 129 -0.97 -6.17 10.89
CA LEU A 129 0.42 -6.40 11.31
C LEU A 129 1.30 -5.26 10.76
N PRO A 130 2.48 -4.97 11.34
CA PRO A 130 3.37 -3.89 10.88
C PRO A 130 3.64 -3.91 9.38
N ASP A 131 3.64 -5.10 8.76
CA ASP A 131 3.82 -5.29 7.32
C ASP A 131 2.56 -4.96 6.48
N ASP A 132 1.35 -5.11 7.04
CA ASP A 132 0.08 -4.75 6.35
C ASP A 132 -0.09 -3.24 6.20
N ALA A 133 0.44 -2.45 7.15
CA ALA A 133 0.46 -1.00 7.06
C ALA A 133 1.37 -0.49 5.93
N LEU A 134 2.28 -1.34 5.42
CA LEU A 134 3.26 -1.02 4.39
C LEU A 134 2.88 -1.58 3.01
N SER A 135 2.00 -2.60 2.95
CA SER A 135 1.52 -3.24 1.71
C SER A 135 0.62 -2.33 0.85
N GLY A 136 0.03 -1.28 1.43
CA GLY A 136 -0.86 -0.34 0.73
C GLY A 136 -0.18 0.79 -0.06
N ARG A 137 1.15 0.89 -0.05
CA ARG A 137 1.89 1.92 -0.81
C ARG A 137 2.65 1.25 -1.96
N THR A 138 1.97 1.10 -3.10
CA THR A 138 2.58 0.68 -4.36
C THR A 138 3.63 1.71 -4.78
N GLY A 139 4.91 1.36 -4.61
CA GLY A 139 6.05 2.17 -5.03
C GLY A 139 6.99 1.36 -5.92
N LEU A 140 8.10 1.96 -6.34
CA LEU A 140 9.14 1.21 -7.05
C LEU A 140 9.55 -0.04 -6.25
N THR A 141 9.89 -1.09 -6.99
CA THR A 141 10.36 -2.39 -6.48
C THR A 141 11.81 -2.63 -6.90
N ASP A 142 12.50 -3.54 -6.21
CA ASP A 142 13.86 -3.97 -6.55
C ASP A 142 13.93 -4.89 -7.79
N GLU A 143 12.77 -5.23 -8.36
CA GLU A 143 12.60 -6.02 -9.57
C GLU A 143 11.65 -5.28 -10.52
N VAL A 144 12.00 -5.26 -11.81
CA VAL A 144 11.14 -4.75 -12.88
C VAL A 144 10.98 -5.82 -13.95
N ARG A 145 9.74 -6.12 -14.31
CA ARG A 145 9.38 -6.94 -15.48
C ARG A 145 8.72 -6.07 -16.55
N PRO A 146 8.77 -6.45 -17.84
CA PRO A 146 7.96 -5.81 -18.87
C PRO A 146 6.49 -5.74 -18.43
N GLY A 147 5.87 -4.57 -18.53
CA GLY A 147 4.49 -4.33 -18.10
C GLY A 147 4.29 -4.12 -16.58
N SER A 148 5.24 -4.50 -15.73
CA SER A 148 5.11 -4.33 -14.27
C SER A 148 4.93 -2.88 -13.86
N ILE A 149 5.53 -1.90 -14.55
CA ILE A 149 5.43 -0.47 -14.20
C ILE A 149 4.01 0.10 -14.36
N GLN A 150 3.09 -0.58 -15.06
CA GLN A 150 1.74 -0.07 -15.32
C GLN A 150 0.96 0.27 -14.04
N HIS A 151 1.14 -0.50 -12.96
CA HIS A 151 0.47 -0.21 -11.70
C HIS A 151 0.94 1.10 -11.04
N LEU A 152 2.16 1.56 -11.33
CA LEU A 152 2.68 2.84 -10.86
C LEU A 152 2.06 4.01 -11.63
N LEU A 153 1.75 3.83 -12.91
CA LEU A 153 1.07 4.85 -13.72
C LEU A 153 -0.38 5.07 -13.29
N LEU A 154 -1.01 4.07 -12.68
CA LEU A 154 -2.36 4.14 -12.13
C LEU A 154 -2.39 4.64 -10.67
N ASN A 155 -1.22 4.91 -10.07
CA ASN A 155 -1.11 5.38 -8.70
C ASN A 155 -0.80 6.88 -8.62
N ASP A 156 -1.78 7.67 -8.22
CA ASP A 156 -1.66 9.13 -8.03
C ASP A 156 -1.09 9.53 -6.64
N ALA A 157 -0.60 8.58 -5.85
CA ALA A 157 0.01 8.87 -4.56
C ALA A 157 1.29 9.71 -4.74
N VAL A 158 1.43 10.75 -3.91
CA VAL A 158 2.62 11.59 -3.92
C VAL A 158 3.83 10.77 -3.45
N ALA A 159 4.85 10.62 -4.30
CA ALA A 159 6.09 9.96 -3.92
C ALA A 159 7.02 10.90 -3.13
N PHE A 160 7.26 12.10 -3.66
CA PHE A 160 8.06 13.14 -3.03
C PHE A 160 7.72 14.52 -3.63
N ARG A 161 8.08 15.58 -2.90
CA ARG A 161 7.95 16.97 -3.36
C ARG A 161 9.32 17.62 -3.41
N VAL A 162 9.55 18.44 -4.43
CA VAL A 162 10.82 19.16 -4.59
C VAL A 162 10.58 20.66 -4.66
N ARG A 163 11.41 21.39 -3.92
CA ARG A 163 11.52 22.84 -4.03
C ARG A 163 12.91 23.21 -4.53
N PHE A 164 12.99 23.75 -5.74
CA PHE A 164 14.23 24.32 -6.27
C PHE A 164 14.53 25.66 -5.60
N SER A 165 15.80 25.93 -5.32
CA SER A 165 16.21 27.21 -4.70
C SER A 165 16.28 28.35 -5.72
N GLY A 166 16.45 28.02 -7.01
CA GLY A 166 16.47 28.95 -8.13
C GLY A 166 15.54 28.53 -9.25
N ALA A 167 15.90 28.86 -10.50
CA ALA A 167 15.12 28.48 -11.67
C ALA A 167 14.89 26.96 -11.73
N VAL A 168 13.65 26.58 -12.01
CA VAL A 168 13.28 25.16 -12.15
C VAL A 168 13.90 24.62 -13.44
N PRO A 169 14.71 23.54 -13.38
CA PRO A 169 15.26 22.92 -14.59
C PRO A 169 14.16 22.48 -15.55
N ALA A 170 14.44 22.53 -16.85
CA ALA A 170 13.54 22.00 -17.88
C ALA A 170 13.22 20.51 -17.65
N ALA A 171 12.07 20.04 -18.14
CA ALA A 171 11.52 18.74 -17.78
C ALA A 171 12.45 17.57 -18.09
N GLU A 172 13.11 17.63 -19.25
CA GLU A 172 14.09 16.68 -19.74
C GLU A 172 15.36 16.60 -18.87
N LYS A 173 15.65 17.63 -18.06
CA LYS A 173 16.76 17.64 -17.10
C LYS A 173 16.35 17.17 -15.72
N ARG A 174 15.08 16.79 -15.51
CA ARG A 174 14.54 16.33 -14.22
C ARG A 174 14.48 14.81 -14.13
N TYR A 175 15.61 14.16 -14.39
CA TYR A 175 15.74 12.72 -14.20
C TYR A 175 15.99 12.41 -12.72
N TRP A 176 15.00 11.77 -12.08
CA TRP A 176 15.05 11.41 -10.66
C TRP A 176 15.54 9.98 -10.50
N ARG A 177 16.83 9.84 -10.21
CA ARG A 177 17.46 8.53 -10.02
C ARG A 177 17.11 7.98 -8.64
N ALA A 178 16.51 6.79 -8.62
CA ALA A 178 16.11 6.10 -7.39
C ALA A 178 16.79 4.72 -7.23
N LEU A 179 16.98 4.00 -8.33
CA LEU A 179 17.48 2.63 -8.36
C LEU A 179 18.33 2.41 -9.61
N VAL A 180 19.24 1.45 -9.52
CA VAL A 180 19.96 0.88 -10.66
C VAL A 180 19.80 -0.63 -10.58
N LEU A 181 19.33 -1.21 -11.68
CA LEU A 181 19.12 -2.65 -11.84
C LEU A 181 20.17 -3.14 -12.84
N GLU A 182 21.00 -4.07 -12.38
CA GLU A 182 22.18 -4.54 -13.12
C GLU A 182 21.96 -5.97 -13.64
N THR A 183 21.30 -6.80 -12.83
CA THR A 183 21.12 -8.21 -13.15
C THR A 183 19.88 -8.39 -13.99
N ASN A 184 19.99 -9.17 -15.05
CA ASN A 184 18.89 -9.49 -15.94
C ASN A 184 18.91 -10.98 -16.27
N ASP A 185 17.78 -11.66 -16.08
CA ASP A 185 17.57 -13.07 -16.42
C ASP A 185 16.90 -13.26 -17.81
N GLY A 186 16.71 -12.17 -18.56
CA GLY A 186 16.02 -12.13 -19.85
C GLY A 186 14.51 -11.86 -19.74
N GLN A 187 13.94 -11.91 -18.52
CA GLN A 187 12.53 -11.65 -18.24
C GLN A 187 12.33 -10.50 -17.24
N SER A 188 13.29 -10.30 -16.33
CA SER A 188 13.24 -9.35 -15.23
C SER A 188 14.59 -8.68 -15.01
N TRP A 189 14.56 -7.40 -14.65
CA TRP A 189 15.73 -6.66 -14.18
C TRP A 189 15.68 -6.56 -12.66
N GLN A 190 16.81 -6.82 -12.00
CA GLN A 190 16.93 -6.82 -10.55
C GLN A 190 18.21 -6.10 -10.11
N ARG A 191 18.24 -5.70 -8.83
CA ARG A 191 19.46 -5.14 -8.22
C ARG A 191 20.59 -6.18 -8.23
N GLY A 192 21.77 -5.78 -8.70
CA GLY A 192 22.92 -6.66 -8.79
C GLY A 192 23.83 -6.65 -7.57
N ALA A 193 24.92 -7.40 -7.63
CA ALA A 193 25.88 -7.53 -6.54
C ALA A 193 26.55 -6.21 -6.13
N LEU A 194 26.61 -5.22 -7.05
CA LEU A 194 27.26 -3.93 -6.80
C LEU A 194 26.38 -2.99 -5.99
N HIS A 195 25.08 -3.28 -5.83
CA HIS A 195 24.11 -2.31 -5.33
C HIS A 195 24.43 -1.73 -3.93
N LYS A 196 25.22 -2.43 -3.09
CA LYS A 196 25.65 -1.97 -1.76
C LYS A 196 27.02 -1.30 -1.77
N GLN A 197 27.78 -1.38 -2.86
CA GLN A 197 29.08 -0.76 -2.94
C GLN A 197 28.94 0.77 -2.83
N PRO A 198 29.80 1.43 -2.05
CA PRO A 198 29.80 2.89 -1.96
C PRO A 198 30.23 3.49 -3.30
N ALA A 199 29.54 4.53 -3.76
CA ALA A 199 29.97 5.30 -4.92
C ALA A 199 30.69 6.57 -4.49
N SER A 200 31.81 6.88 -5.17
CA SER A 200 32.42 8.20 -5.06
C SER A 200 31.49 9.24 -5.70
N LEU A 201 31.36 10.40 -5.06
CA LEU A 201 30.65 11.56 -5.62
C LEU A 201 31.63 12.57 -6.26
N GLU A 202 32.91 12.21 -6.34
CA GLU A 202 33.89 12.98 -7.10
C GLU A 202 33.61 12.84 -8.59
N MET A 203 33.30 13.96 -9.24
CA MET A 203 32.92 14.01 -10.64
C MET A 203 33.47 15.27 -11.29
N ASN A 204 33.79 15.17 -12.58
CA ASN A 204 34.20 16.33 -13.36
C ASN A 204 32.95 17.14 -13.73
N ARG A 205 32.79 18.30 -13.09
CA ARG A 205 31.59 19.12 -13.14
C ARG A 205 31.56 19.89 -14.47
N ARG A 206 30.54 19.64 -15.29
CA ARG A 206 30.36 20.32 -16.60
C ARG A 206 29.23 21.33 -16.61
N SER A 207 28.49 21.45 -15.51
CA SER A 207 27.33 22.33 -15.38
C SER A 207 27.30 23.02 -14.03
N MET A 208 26.49 24.08 -13.92
CA MET A 208 26.20 24.71 -12.64
C MET A 208 25.41 23.77 -11.73
N PRO A 209 25.64 23.83 -10.41
CA PRO A 209 24.94 23.00 -9.45
C PRO A 209 23.48 23.42 -9.32
N VAL A 210 22.59 22.43 -9.23
CA VAL A 210 21.16 22.61 -8.95
C VAL A 210 20.96 22.36 -7.46
N HIS A 211 20.58 23.41 -6.73
CA HIS A 211 20.25 23.36 -5.31
C HIS A 211 18.75 23.18 -5.11
N TYR A 212 18.36 22.13 -4.39
CA TYR A 212 16.96 21.84 -4.14
C TYR A 212 16.75 21.18 -2.78
N THR A 213 15.53 21.29 -2.28
CA THR A 213 15.09 20.58 -1.08
C THR A 213 14.03 19.56 -1.47
N THR A 214 14.28 18.30 -1.17
CA THR A 214 13.32 17.22 -1.39
C THR A 214 12.66 16.84 -0.07
N THR A 215 11.35 16.69 -0.09
CA THR A 215 10.54 16.15 1.01
C THR A 215 9.96 14.82 0.55
N PHE A 216 10.46 13.72 1.12
CA PHE A 216 10.04 12.35 0.86
C PHE A 216 8.88 11.99 1.77
N GLU A 217 7.87 11.34 1.21
CA GLU A 217 6.84 10.69 2.02
C GLU A 217 7.41 9.46 2.73
N ALA A 218 6.77 9.03 3.82
CA ALA A 218 7.18 7.81 4.52
C ALA A 218 7.12 6.60 3.57
N SER A 219 8.22 5.87 3.44
CA SER A 219 8.34 4.72 2.54
C SER A 219 9.01 3.55 3.25
N PRO A 220 8.61 2.29 2.97
CA PRO A 220 9.34 1.12 3.45
C PRO A 220 10.75 1.02 2.84
N ASN A 221 10.99 1.70 1.73
CA ASN A 221 12.25 1.61 1.00
C ASN A 221 13.26 2.63 1.52
N THR A 222 14.55 2.31 1.39
CA THR A 222 15.64 3.17 1.84
C THR A 222 16.19 4.07 0.73
N TRP A 223 15.87 3.82 -0.54
CA TRP A 223 16.32 4.69 -1.63
C TRP A 223 15.61 6.04 -1.62
N LEU A 224 16.37 7.07 -1.97
CA LEU A 224 15.95 8.45 -1.97
C LEU A 224 16.02 8.93 -3.43
N PRO A 225 14.90 9.06 -4.14
CA PRO A 225 14.88 9.61 -5.49
C PRO A 225 15.48 11.02 -5.50
N VAL A 226 16.61 11.19 -6.20
CA VAL A 226 17.33 12.47 -6.29
C VAL A 226 17.62 12.83 -7.73
N LEU A 227 17.83 14.12 -7.98
CA LEU A 227 18.18 14.58 -9.32
C LEU A 227 19.56 14.02 -9.71
N ASP A 228 19.64 13.43 -10.89
CA ASP A 228 20.90 12.90 -11.41
C ASP A 228 21.81 14.05 -11.90
N LEU A 229 23.09 14.12 -11.56
CA LEU A 229 23.89 13.30 -10.63
C LEU A 229 24.02 13.97 -9.25
N PRO A 230 23.83 13.26 -8.12
CA PRO A 230 23.97 13.86 -6.79
C PRO A 230 25.43 14.19 -6.49
N ALA A 231 25.68 15.38 -5.95
CA ALA A 231 27.03 15.87 -5.66
C ALA A 231 27.46 15.63 -4.20
N THR A 232 26.51 15.46 -3.30
CA THR A 232 26.74 15.32 -1.87
C THR A 232 25.79 14.28 -1.27
N SER A 233 26.25 13.56 -0.25
CA SER A 233 25.39 12.71 0.58
C SER A 233 25.11 13.42 1.91
N PRO A 234 23.86 13.85 2.16
CA PRO A 234 23.45 14.40 3.45
C PRO A 234 23.72 13.46 4.65
N PRO A 235 23.69 13.98 5.89
CA PRO A 235 23.77 13.16 7.09
C PRO A 235 22.68 12.10 7.12
N GLY A 236 23.06 10.87 7.49
CA GLY A 236 22.12 9.75 7.53
C GLY A 236 21.84 9.09 6.18
N SER A 237 22.37 9.61 5.07
CA SER A 237 22.36 8.93 3.77
C SER A 237 23.74 8.45 3.35
N VAL A 238 23.78 7.62 2.30
CA VAL A 238 24.98 7.09 1.67
C VAL A 238 24.75 7.01 0.17
N ALA A 239 25.76 7.39 -0.62
CA ALA A 239 25.76 7.16 -2.05
C ALA A 239 26.23 5.73 -2.33
N ARG A 240 25.44 5.00 -3.12
CA ARG A 240 25.70 3.64 -3.57
C ARG A 240 26.00 3.61 -5.06
N TYR A 241 26.42 2.45 -5.52
CA TYR A 241 26.68 2.15 -6.92
C TYR A 241 25.65 2.78 -7.87
N GLY A 242 26.17 3.30 -8.99
CA GLY A 242 25.36 4.05 -9.94
C GLY A 242 24.88 5.41 -9.43
N HIS A 243 25.53 5.97 -8.41
CA HIS A 243 25.20 7.25 -7.77
C HIS A 243 23.77 7.32 -7.21
N VAL A 244 23.24 6.18 -6.77
CA VAL A 244 21.96 6.11 -6.08
C VAL A 244 22.13 6.58 -4.63
N LEU A 245 21.25 7.45 -4.15
CA LEU A 245 21.27 7.88 -2.76
C LEU A 245 20.35 7.01 -1.92
N GLU A 246 20.84 6.47 -0.81
CA GLU A 246 20.05 5.67 0.13
C GLU A 246 20.15 6.21 1.56
N SER A 247 19.08 6.11 2.32
CA SER A 247 19.09 6.32 3.77
C SER A 247 19.74 5.13 4.48
N LYS A 248 20.61 5.39 5.46
CA LYS A 248 21.26 4.36 6.28
C LYS A 248 20.29 3.58 7.17
N LYS A 249 19.13 4.18 7.48
CA LYS A 249 18.04 3.58 8.25
C LYS A 249 16.71 3.89 7.56
N ARG A 250 15.72 3.02 7.72
CA ARG A 250 14.36 3.30 7.26
C ARG A 250 13.84 4.56 7.97
N PRO A 251 13.39 5.60 7.26
CA PRO A 251 12.83 6.79 7.89
C PRO A 251 11.51 6.42 8.59
N PRO A 252 11.29 6.81 9.86
CA PRO A 252 10.04 6.53 10.56
C PRO A 252 8.87 7.42 10.10
N GLY A 253 9.14 8.44 9.29
CA GLY A 253 8.18 9.41 8.82
C GLY A 253 8.71 10.21 7.61
N PRO A 254 8.03 11.30 7.23
CA PRO A 254 8.50 12.17 6.15
C PRO A 254 9.92 12.67 6.40
N LEU A 255 10.76 12.60 5.37
CA LEU A 255 12.16 12.98 5.44
C LEU A 255 12.41 14.19 4.54
N ARG A 256 13.00 15.25 5.08
CA ARG A 256 13.36 16.45 4.31
C ARG A 256 14.87 16.59 4.21
N LEU A 257 15.39 16.61 2.98
CA LEU A 257 16.81 16.74 2.70
C LEU A 257 17.10 17.91 1.76
N THR A 258 18.13 18.68 2.08
CA THR A 258 18.72 19.65 1.16
C THR A 258 19.79 18.94 0.34
N LEU A 259 19.68 19.05 -0.97
CA LEU A 259 20.46 18.30 -1.94
C LEU A 259 21.06 19.24 -3.00
N LEU A 260 22.14 18.75 -3.59
CA LEU A 260 22.87 19.42 -4.65
C LEU A 260 23.16 18.36 -5.73
N SER A 261 22.82 18.68 -6.97
CA SER A 261 23.07 17.79 -8.12
C SER A 261 23.59 18.56 -9.32
N TYR A 262 24.23 17.86 -10.26
CA TYR A 262 24.71 18.41 -11.52
C TYR A 262 23.94 17.82 -12.70
N SER A 263 23.32 18.68 -13.52
CA SER A 263 22.59 18.26 -14.72
C SER A 263 23.49 17.64 -15.81
N SER A 264 24.78 17.98 -15.79
CA SER A 264 25.81 17.36 -16.62
C SER A 264 27.11 17.31 -15.83
N ALA A 265 27.61 16.10 -15.65
CA ALA A 265 28.92 15.81 -15.09
C ALA A 265 29.46 14.52 -15.71
N GLN A 266 30.77 14.37 -15.71
CA GLN A 266 31.42 13.13 -16.13
C GLN A 266 31.87 12.38 -14.88
N THR A 267 31.31 11.19 -14.71
CA THR A 267 31.76 10.21 -13.72
C THR A 267 33.07 9.58 -14.23
N GLY A 268 33.94 9.13 -13.33
CA GLY A 268 35.21 8.50 -13.70
C GLY A 268 35.03 7.26 -14.59
N ALA A 269 36.16 6.68 -15.02
CA ALA A 269 36.11 5.39 -15.72
C ALA A 269 35.53 4.31 -14.79
N LEU A 270 34.70 3.42 -15.36
CA LEU A 270 34.20 2.24 -14.66
C LEU A 270 35.37 1.37 -14.20
N ASP A 271 35.28 0.87 -12.97
CA ASP A 271 36.21 -0.12 -12.44
C ASP A 271 36.13 -1.42 -13.29
N PRO A 272 37.22 -2.19 -13.45
CA PRO A 272 37.17 -3.43 -14.23
C PRO A 272 36.11 -4.43 -13.72
N GLN A 273 35.84 -4.48 -12.42
CA GLN A 273 34.79 -5.33 -11.87
C GLN A 273 33.39 -4.84 -12.28
N GLU A 274 33.15 -3.53 -12.18
CA GLU A 274 31.89 -2.91 -12.63
C GLU A 274 31.67 -3.15 -14.12
N ARG A 275 32.72 -2.96 -14.94
CA ARG A 275 32.68 -3.20 -16.37
C ARG A 275 32.33 -4.66 -16.68
N SER A 276 32.98 -5.62 -16.00
CA SER A 276 32.70 -7.04 -16.19
C SER A 276 31.24 -7.37 -15.88
N ILE A 277 30.70 -6.90 -14.76
CA ILE A 277 29.32 -7.17 -14.34
C ILE A 277 28.31 -6.54 -15.30
N ASN A 278 28.53 -5.28 -15.69
CA ASN A 278 27.62 -4.56 -16.59
C ASN A 278 27.65 -5.08 -18.04
N GLN A 279 28.67 -5.84 -18.42
CA GLN A 279 28.81 -6.44 -19.76
C GLN A 279 28.25 -7.87 -19.84
N GLN A 280 27.77 -8.43 -18.73
CA GLN A 280 27.13 -9.75 -18.75
C GLN A 280 25.81 -9.66 -19.50
N LEU A 281 25.74 -10.36 -20.65
CA LEU A 281 24.49 -10.63 -21.33
C LEU A 281 23.71 -11.68 -20.52
N ALA A 282 22.38 -11.53 -20.46
CA ALA A 282 21.52 -12.49 -19.78
C ALA A 282 21.80 -13.91 -20.31
N TYR A 283 22.10 -14.85 -19.40
CA TYR A 283 22.15 -16.25 -19.77
C TYR A 283 20.74 -16.67 -20.20
N PRO A 284 20.57 -17.30 -21.38
CA PRO A 284 19.25 -17.78 -21.78
C PRO A 284 18.74 -18.77 -20.72
N PRO A 285 17.45 -18.73 -20.37
CA PRO A 285 16.88 -19.69 -19.43
C PRO A 285 17.06 -21.09 -20.01
N THR A 286 17.69 -21.98 -19.24
CA THR A 286 17.74 -23.43 -19.51
C THR A 286 16.40 -24.08 -19.26
#